data_AF-A0A354EDX6-F1
#
_entry.id   AF-A0A354EDX6-F1
#
_cell.length_a   1.000
_cell.length_b   1.000
_cell.length_c   1.000
_cell.angle_alpha   90.00
_cell.angle_beta   90.00
_cell.angle_gamma   90.00
#
_symmetry.space_group_name_H-M   'P 1'
#
loop_
_entity.id
_entity.type
_entity.pdbx_description
1 polymer ?
#
loop_
_entity_poly.entity_id
_entity_poly.type
_entity_poly.pdbx_seq_one_letter_code
_entity_poly.pdbx_strand_id
1 'polypeptide(L)'
;MKKHQLAALERLADKRVGREQIISPEMAKSLCQLSFELNRQIGVLLHRSGKVEQVVVGDFKGIMIPRLGAVRGTGGRLKGLRLVHTHLAGEAISDEDLMDLLFLRLDLLSVLKITGEGLPERLYSAHLLPVAVNGKNWAYLEPCHPAAQKDSFADFIADLEQDFARRQTASQVDKGQDRAILVSVSTEAQLRAEESLAELSELTRSDNILVLETVLQRSRKVNPRLILGKGKLAEVMIMALQLDANLLIFNQELNPSQLRSITDYTEMRVIDRTQLILDIFAHRALSREGRLQVEMAQLKYMLPRLSTRDDALSRLSGGIGTRGPGETKLETHRRRIDDRLARLTKELELVGKERYRRRAMRRKKELPVLSLVGYTNAGKSTLLNTLTHSNITAEDKLFATLDPTSRRLRFPHDMEVVVTDTVGFIRHLPAELLKAFAATLEELQEAD
;
A
#
# COMPACT_ATOMS: atom_id res chain seq x y z
N MET A 1 -28.41 -6.72 -22.81
CA MET A 1 -29.51 -6.99 -21.84
C MET A 1 -30.78 -6.34 -22.34
N LYS A 2 -31.93 -7.00 -22.15
CA LYS A 2 -33.24 -6.45 -22.52
C LYS A 2 -33.68 -5.41 -21.48
N LYS A 3 -34.55 -4.46 -21.87
CA LYS A 3 -35.02 -3.35 -20.99
C LYS A 3 -35.66 -3.85 -19.68
N HIS A 4 -36.42 -4.94 -19.73
CA HIS A 4 -37.04 -5.52 -18.52
C HIS A 4 -36.01 -6.13 -17.55
N GLN A 5 -34.89 -6.65 -18.06
CA GLN A 5 -33.82 -7.24 -17.24
C GLN A 5 -33.04 -6.16 -16.50
N LEU A 6 -32.78 -5.02 -17.15
CA LEU A 6 -32.18 -3.85 -16.50
C LEU A 6 -33.08 -3.29 -15.39
N ALA A 7 -34.37 -3.12 -15.67
CA ALA A 7 -35.34 -2.67 -14.67
C ALA A 7 -35.44 -3.64 -13.47
N ALA A 8 -35.29 -4.95 -13.70
CA ALA A 8 -35.29 -5.93 -12.63
C ALA A 8 -34.02 -5.86 -11.75
N LEU A 9 -32.85 -5.59 -12.34
CA LEU A 9 -31.60 -5.34 -11.61
C LEU A 9 -31.65 -4.02 -10.81
N GLU A 10 -32.23 -2.97 -11.37
CA GLU A 10 -32.45 -1.70 -10.65
C GLU A 10 -33.37 -1.90 -9.44
N ARG A 11 -34.46 -2.66 -9.60
CA ARG A 11 -35.33 -3.04 -8.46
C ARG A 11 -34.60 -3.82 -7.38
N LEU A 12 -33.61 -4.64 -7.73
CA LEU A 12 -32.78 -5.31 -6.72
C LEU A 12 -31.94 -4.31 -5.91
N ALA A 13 -31.42 -3.28 -6.54
CA ALA A 13 -30.63 -2.24 -5.87
C ALA A 13 -31.46 -1.41 -4.86
N ASP A 14 -32.76 -1.26 -5.10
CA ASP A 14 -33.65 -0.52 -4.20
C ASP A 14 -34.20 -1.35 -3.03
N LYS A 15 -34.03 -2.68 -3.07
CA LYS A 15 -34.51 -3.56 -2.00
C LYS A 15 -33.66 -3.44 -0.73
N ARG A 16 -34.26 -3.84 0.39
CA ARG A 16 -33.60 -4.00 1.68
C ARG A 16 -33.74 -5.42 2.20
N VAL A 17 -32.75 -5.85 2.97
CA VAL A 17 -32.74 -7.12 3.68
C VAL A 17 -32.81 -6.84 5.19
N GLY A 18 -33.50 -7.69 5.95
CA GLY A 18 -33.47 -7.62 7.41
C GLY A 18 -32.04 -7.79 7.94
N ARG A 19 -31.73 -7.12 9.05
CA ARG A 19 -30.37 -7.19 9.65
C ARG A 19 -30.02 -8.58 10.15
N GLU A 20 -31.02 -9.30 10.63
CA GLU A 20 -30.91 -10.66 11.17
C GLU A 20 -30.64 -11.74 10.11
N GLN A 21 -30.88 -11.44 8.83
CA GLN A 21 -30.75 -12.42 7.74
C GLN A 21 -29.54 -12.09 6.88
N ILE A 22 -28.87 -13.11 6.34
CA ILE A 22 -27.84 -12.97 5.30
C ILE A 22 -28.48 -12.41 4.02
N ILE A 23 -29.59 -13.01 3.59
CA ILE A 23 -30.39 -12.56 2.45
C ILE A 23 -31.88 -12.85 2.69
N SER A 24 -32.79 -12.02 2.18
CA SER A 24 -34.22 -12.33 2.25
C SER A 24 -34.59 -13.43 1.24
N PRO A 25 -35.56 -14.31 1.55
CA PRO A 25 -35.97 -15.38 0.63
C PRO A 25 -36.43 -14.84 -0.73
N GLU A 26 -37.14 -13.70 -0.73
CA GLU A 26 -37.61 -13.03 -1.94
C GLU A 26 -36.46 -12.48 -2.80
N MET A 27 -35.42 -11.91 -2.16
CA MET A 27 -34.25 -11.42 -2.86
C MET A 27 -33.42 -12.58 -3.42
N ALA A 28 -33.23 -13.65 -2.66
CA ALA A 28 -32.56 -14.86 -3.13
C ALA A 28 -33.26 -15.45 -4.36
N LYS A 29 -34.59 -15.58 -4.33
CA LYS A 29 -35.39 -16.03 -5.48
C LYS A 29 -35.21 -15.11 -6.69
N SER A 30 -35.27 -13.80 -6.48
CA SER A 30 -35.10 -12.80 -7.55
C SER A 30 -33.70 -12.90 -8.20
N LEU A 31 -32.65 -13.09 -7.39
CA LEU A 31 -31.28 -13.26 -7.89
C LEU A 31 -31.12 -14.53 -8.72
N CYS A 32 -31.60 -15.66 -8.21
CA CYS A 32 -31.51 -16.94 -8.91
C CYS A 32 -32.24 -16.91 -10.26
N GLN A 33 -33.47 -16.37 -10.29
CA GLN A 33 -34.26 -16.26 -11.53
C GLN A 33 -33.58 -15.36 -12.55
N LEU A 34 -33.12 -14.17 -12.15
CA LEU A 34 -32.43 -13.26 -13.06
C LEU A 34 -31.11 -13.84 -13.54
N SER A 35 -30.36 -14.50 -12.66
CA SER A 35 -29.08 -15.13 -13.02
C SER A 35 -29.28 -16.25 -14.05
N PHE A 36 -30.31 -17.08 -13.85
CA PHE A 36 -30.70 -18.15 -14.77
C PHE A 36 -31.16 -17.59 -16.13
N GLU A 37 -32.06 -16.60 -16.13
CA GLU A 37 -32.53 -15.95 -17.37
C GLU A 37 -31.43 -15.26 -18.17
N LEU A 38 -30.45 -14.68 -17.47
CA LEU A 38 -29.32 -13.99 -18.09
C LEU A 38 -28.17 -14.92 -18.45
N ASN A 39 -28.18 -16.15 -17.94
CA ASN A 39 -27.06 -17.08 -17.97
C ASN A 39 -25.74 -16.43 -17.50
N ARG A 40 -25.83 -15.61 -16.44
CA ARG A 40 -24.72 -14.86 -15.84
C ARG A 40 -24.84 -14.87 -14.33
N GLN A 41 -23.73 -14.95 -13.61
CA GLN A 41 -23.73 -14.78 -12.16
C GLN A 41 -24.13 -13.36 -11.79
N ILE A 42 -24.95 -13.22 -10.75
CA ILE A 42 -25.38 -11.94 -10.21
C ILE A 42 -25.02 -11.91 -8.73
N GLY A 43 -24.36 -10.85 -8.30
CA GLY A 43 -23.99 -10.58 -6.91
C GLY A 43 -24.66 -9.33 -6.38
N VAL A 44 -24.92 -9.30 -5.07
CA VAL A 44 -25.32 -8.12 -4.32
C VAL A 44 -24.40 -7.92 -3.14
N LEU A 45 -23.94 -6.68 -2.97
CA LEU A 45 -23.21 -6.23 -1.80
C LEU A 45 -24.18 -5.56 -0.85
N LEU A 46 -24.34 -6.15 0.33
CA LEU A 46 -25.27 -5.72 1.36
C LEU A 46 -24.49 -5.10 2.51
N HIS A 47 -24.85 -3.88 2.89
CA HIS A 47 -24.35 -3.26 4.10
C HIS A 47 -25.04 -3.85 5.34
N ARG A 48 -24.38 -3.79 6.51
CA ARG A 48 -24.96 -4.24 7.80
C ARG A 48 -26.31 -3.63 8.14
N SER A 49 -26.61 -2.45 7.61
CA SER A 49 -27.92 -1.81 7.76
C SER A 49 -29.05 -2.54 7.02
N GLY A 50 -28.72 -3.47 6.12
CA GLY A 50 -29.64 -4.16 5.23
C GLY A 50 -29.80 -3.52 3.84
N LYS A 51 -29.13 -2.39 3.59
CA LYS A 51 -29.18 -1.70 2.29
C LYS A 51 -28.30 -2.41 1.26
N VAL A 52 -28.80 -2.56 0.03
CA VAL A 52 -27.97 -2.95 -1.11
C VAL A 52 -27.10 -1.76 -1.51
N GLU A 53 -25.79 -1.91 -1.37
CA GLU A 53 -24.84 -0.89 -1.82
C GLU A 53 -24.56 -1.01 -3.31
N GLN A 54 -24.50 -2.24 -3.81
CA GLN A 54 -24.22 -2.48 -5.22
C GLN A 54 -24.77 -3.81 -5.71
N VAL A 55 -25.23 -3.82 -6.96
CA VAL A 55 -25.54 -5.03 -7.73
C VAL A 55 -24.43 -5.23 -8.76
N VAL A 56 -23.87 -6.43 -8.81
CA VAL A 56 -22.77 -6.82 -9.69
C VAL A 56 -23.27 -7.89 -10.65
N VAL A 57 -22.96 -7.75 -11.94
CA VAL A 57 -23.31 -8.75 -12.96
C VAL A 57 -22.03 -9.28 -13.57
N GLY A 58 -21.71 -10.54 -13.28
CA GLY A 58 -20.53 -11.25 -13.75
C GLY A 58 -20.73 -11.93 -15.09
N ASP A 59 -19.93 -12.95 -15.40
CA ASP A 59 -20.15 -13.86 -16.52
C ASP A 59 -20.69 -15.21 -16.00
N PHE A 60 -20.55 -16.28 -16.78
CA PHE A 60 -20.98 -17.62 -16.33
C PHE A 60 -20.06 -18.19 -15.24
N LYS A 61 -18.77 -17.84 -15.27
CA LYS A 61 -17.70 -18.43 -14.46
C LYS A 61 -17.41 -17.66 -13.18
N GLY A 62 -17.68 -16.36 -13.13
CA GLY A 62 -17.42 -15.55 -11.95
C GLY A 62 -17.99 -14.14 -12.02
N ILE A 63 -17.86 -13.42 -10.91
CA ILE A 63 -18.21 -12.01 -10.78
C ILE A 63 -16.95 -11.18 -10.58
N MET A 64 -16.87 -10.01 -11.22
CA MET A 64 -15.81 -9.05 -10.95
C MET A 64 -16.36 -7.99 -9.99
N ILE A 65 -15.92 -8.04 -8.73
CA ILE A 65 -16.33 -7.06 -7.73
C ILE A 65 -15.48 -5.80 -7.94
N PRO A 66 -16.10 -4.63 -8.20
CA PRO A 66 -15.35 -3.40 -8.34
C PRO A 66 -14.75 -2.97 -7.00
N ARG A 67 -13.69 -2.16 -7.04
CA ARG A 67 -13.11 -1.59 -5.82
C ARG A 67 -14.20 -0.86 -5.05
N LEU A 68 -14.43 -1.32 -3.83
CA LEU A 68 -15.43 -0.74 -2.95
C LEU A 68 -14.83 0.58 -2.47
N GLY A 69 -15.54 1.69 -2.71
CA GLY A 69 -15.08 2.99 -2.24
C GLY A 69 -14.77 2.96 -0.75
N ALA A 70 -14.18 4.04 -0.21
CA ALA A 70 -14.10 4.25 1.23
C ALA A 70 -15.52 4.44 1.80
N VAL A 71 -16.32 3.37 1.82
CA VAL A 71 -17.36 3.16 2.80
C VAL A 71 -16.59 3.34 4.10
N ARG A 72 -16.87 4.46 4.77
CA ARG A 72 -16.32 4.78 6.08
C ARG A 72 -16.82 3.68 7.00
N GLY A 73 -16.10 2.56 7.01
CA GLY A 73 -16.28 1.51 7.98
C GLY A 73 -16.18 2.18 9.33
N THR A 74 -17.25 2.08 10.10
CA THR A 74 -17.30 2.48 11.49
C THR A 74 -16.31 1.63 12.27
N GLY A 75 -15.03 1.99 12.26
CA GLY A 75 -13.98 1.49 13.16
C GLY A 75 -13.69 -0.02 13.20
N GLY A 76 -14.36 -0.85 12.39
CA GLY A 76 -14.21 -2.31 12.35
C GLY A 76 -13.11 -2.78 11.39
N ARG A 77 -12.53 -3.97 11.68
CA ARG A 77 -11.52 -4.62 10.81
C ARG A 77 -12.11 -5.17 9.50
N LEU A 78 -13.39 -5.48 9.51
CA LEU A 78 -14.17 -5.92 8.36
C LEU A 78 -14.86 -4.72 7.71
N LYS A 79 -15.19 -4.84 6.42
CA LYS A 79 -15.67 -3.74 5.59
C LYS A 79 -17.08 -3.27 5.95
N GLY A 80 -17.85 -4.05 6.73
CA GLY A 80 -19.26 -3.76 6.97
C GLY A 80 -20.17 -4.19 5.82
N LEU A 81 -19.64 -5.02 4.91
CA LEU A 81 -20.30 -5.46 3.70
C LEU A 81 -20.26 -6.99 3.64
N ARG A 82 -21.40 -7.59 3.29
CA ARG A 82 -21.50 -8.99 2.91
C ARG A 82 -21.83 -9.13 1.44
N LEU A 83 -21.21 -10.09 0.78
CA LEU A 83 -21.49 -10.43 -0.62
C LEU A 83 -22.42 -11.64 -0.67
N VAL A 84 -23.48 -11.54 -1.45
CA VAL A 84 -24.31 -12.69 -1.81
C VAL A 84 -24.38 -12.78 -3.33
N HIS A 85 -23.91 -13.87 -3.92
CA HIS A 85 -23.93 -14.07 -5.37
C HIS A 85 -24.32 -15.47 -5.76
N THR A 86 -24.69 -15.65 -7.03
CA THR A 86 -25.21 -16.91 -7.57
C THR A 86 -24.14 -17.71 -8.31
N HIS A 87 -24.13 -19.03 -8.13
CA HIS A 87 -23.34 -19.94 -8.97
C HIS A 87 -24.23 -20.75 -9.91
N LEU A 88 -23.92 -20.69 -11.20
CA LEU A 88 -24.67 -21.39 -12.26
C LEU A 88 -24.21 -22.83 -12.46
N ALA A 89 -22.94 -23.14 -12.18
CA ALA A 89 -22.35 -24.46 -12.35
C ALA A 89 -22.69 -25.45 -11.21
N GLY A 90 -23.44 -25.01 -10.20
CA GLY A 90 -23.82 -25.84 -9.05
C GLY A 90 -22.68 -26.10 -8.06
N GLU A 91 -21.53 -25.44 -8.23
CA GLU A 91 -20.41 -25.51 -7.30
C GLU A 91 -20.70 -24.76 -5.99
N ALA A 92 -20.04 -25.16 -4.91
CA ALA A 92 -20.09 -24.45 -3.64
C ALA A 92 -19.25 -23.15 -3.72
N ILE A 93 -18.69 -22.71 -2.59
CA ILE A 93 -17.75 -21.58 -2.56
C ILE A 93 -16.44 -22.01 -3.24
N SER A 94 -16.05 -21.26 -4.27
CA SER A 94 -14.81 -21.46 -5.02
C SER A 94 -13.60 -20.84 -4.31
N ASP A 95 -12.40 -21.19 -4.75
CA ASP A 95 -11.18 -20.53 -4.25
C ASP A 95 -11.14 -19.04 -4.63
N GLU A 96 -11.72 -18.65 -5.77
CA GLU A 96 -11.81 -17.24 -6.17
C GLU A 96 -12.67 -16.44 -5.19
N ASP A 97 -13.79 -17.02 -4.76
CA ASP A 97 -14.67 -16.40 -3.76
C ASP A 97 -13.96 -16.20 -2.42
N LEU A 98 -13.21 -17.21 -1.95
CA LEU A 98 -12.46 -17.09 -0.70
C LEU A 98 -11.40 -15.99 -0.77
N MET A 99 -10.81 -15.79 -1.95
CA MET A 99 -9.88 -14.69 -2.19
C MET A 99 -10.60 -13.35 -2.15
N ASP A 100 -11.79 -13.23 -2.73
CA ASP A 100 -12.60 -12.01 -2.66
C ASP A 100 -13.04 -11.68 -1.23
N LEU A 101 -13.51 -12.68 -0.47
CA LEU A 101 -13.83 -12.55 0.96
C LEU A 101 -12.66 -11.92 1.72
N LEU A 102 -11.45 -12.40 1.46
CA LEU A 102 -10.26 -11.97 2.14
C LEU A 102 -9.75 -10.60 1.69
N PHE A 103 -9.59 -10.41 0.38
CA PHE A 103 -9.00 -9.20 -0.20
C PHE A 103 -9.87 -7.96 0.02
N LEU A 104 -11.20 -8.14 -0.04
CA LEU A 104 -12.15 -7.07 0.24
C LEU A 104 -12.49 -6.95 1.73
N ARG A 105 -11.99 -7.88 2.57
CA ARG A 105 -12.28 -7.98 4.01
C ARG A 105 -13.78 -7.96 4.30
N LEU A 106 -14.54 -8.74 3.53
CA LEU A 106 -15.99 -8.79 3.68
C LEU A 106 -16.36 -9.40 5.03
N ASP A 107 -17.47 -8.94 5.58
CA ASP A 107 -18.05 -9.51 6.81
C ASP A 107 -18.42 -10.98 6.58
N LEU A 108 -18.96 -11.29 5.39
CA LEU A 108 -19.41 -12.60 4.98
C LEU A 108 -19.46 -12.68 3.46
N LEU A 109 -19.10 -13.83 2.90
CA LEU A 109 -19.35 -14.18 1.51
C LEU A 109 -20.33 -15.34 1.45
N SER A 110 -21.34 -15.24 0.59
CA SER A 110 -22.32 -16.30 0.41
C SER A 110 -22.63 -16.59 -1.05
N VAL A 111 -22.61 -17.88 -1.40
CA VAL A 111 -22.95 -18.42 -2.71
C VAL A 111 -24.34 -19.05 -2.66
N LEU A 112 -25.23 -18.59 -3.54
CA LEU A 112 -26.52 -19.19 -3.82
C LEU A 112 -26.37 -20.21 -4.96
N LYS A 113 -26.53 -21.48 -4.62
CA LYS A 113 -26.65 -22.55 -5.60
C LYS A 113 -28.04 -22.51 -6.25
N ILE A 114 -28.08 -22.55 -7.58
CA ILE A 114 -29.32 -22.47 -8.36
C ILE A 114 -29.71 -23.87 -8.83
N THR A 115 -30.99 -24.22 -8.72
CA THR A 115 -31.56 -25.45 -9.30
C THR A 115 -31.67 -25.35 -10.83
N GLY A 116 -31.93 -26.46 -11.52
CA GLY A 116 -32.20 -26.46 -12.97
C GLY A 116 -33.43 -25.63 -13.39
N GLU A 117 -34.25 -25.18 -12.44
CA GLU A 117 -35.45 -24.36 -12.65
C GLU A 117 -35.23 -22.88 -12.32
N GLY A 118 -33.99 -22.47 -12.00
CA GLY A 118 -33.69 -21.08 -11.66
C GLY A 118 -34.11 -20.68 -10.23
N LEU A 119 -34.32 -21.64 -9.34
CA LEU A 119 -34.71 -21.41 -7.94
C LEU A 119 -33.52 -21.58 -6.98
N PRO A 120 -33.54 -20.93 -5.80
CA PRO A 120 -32.49 -21.12 -4.80
C PRO A 120 -32.56 -22.54 -4.22
N GLU A 121 -31.44 -23.27 -4.25
CA GLU A 121 -31.30 -24.60 -3.65
C GLU A 121 -30.73 -24.51 -2.24
N ARG A 122 -29.51 -23.96 -2.13
CA ARG A 122 -28.76 -23.83 -0.88
C ARG A 122 -27.90 -22.58 -0.89
N LEU A 123 -27.74 -21.99 0.29
CA LEU A 123 -26.84 -20.90 0.60
C LEU A 123 -25.61 -21.48 1.29
N TYR A 124 -24.44 -21.30 0.68
CA TYR A 124 -23.15 -21.63 1.27
C TYR A 124 -22.50 -20.34 1.71
N SER A 125 -22.04 -20.26 2.95
CA SER A 125 -21.47 -19.02 3.49
C SER A 125 -20.10 -19.26 4.12
N ALA A 126 -19.20 -18.30 3.95
CA ALA A 126 -17.88 -18.28 4.57
C ALA A 126 -17.59 -16.91 5.19
N HIS A 127 -16.87 -16.91 6.30
CA HIS A 127 -16.44 -15.71 7.01
C HIS A 127 -14.96 -15.80 7.37
N LEU A 128 -14.34 -14.64 7.62
CA LEU A 128 -12.95 -14.58 8.08
C LEU A 128 -12.84 -14.97 9.55
N LEU A 129 -11.72 -15.60 9.91
CA LEU A 129 -11.39 -15.98 11.28
C LEU A 129 -10.35 -15.03 11.86
N PRO A 130 -10.47 -14.69 13.15
CA PRO A 130 -9.49 -13.85 13.81
C PRO A 130 -8.18 -14.59 14.14
N VAL A 131 -8.15 -15.93 14.09
CA VAL A 131 -6.94 -16.78 14.09
C VAL A 131 -7.07 -17.83 13.01
N ALA A 132 -5.95 -18.20 12.40
CA ALA A 132 -5.88 -19.40 11.58
C ALA A 132 -6.26 -20.64 12.42
N VAL A 133 -7.24 -21.42 11.95
CA VAL A 133 -7.53 -22.75 12.47
C VAL A 133 -7.11 -23.75 11.41
N ASN A 134 -6.20 -24.67 11.74
CA ASN A 134 -5.62 -25.63 10.80
C ASN A 134 -5.01 -24.98 9.54
N GLY A 135 -4.38 -23.81 9.71
CA GLY A 135 -3.78 -23.04 8.60
C GLY A 135 -4.79 -22.31 7.71
N LYS A 136 -6.10 -22.38 7.98
CA LYS A 136 -7.14 -21.65 7.26
C LYS A 136 -7.60 -20.44 8.06
N ASN A 137 -7.80 -19.32 7.37
CA ASN A 137 -8.17 -18.03 7.98
C ASN A 137 -9.63 -17.67 7.71
N TRP A 138 -10.41 -18.67 7.34
CA TRP A 138 -11.83 -18.59 7.12
C TRP A 138 -12.48 -19.87 7.65
N ALA A 139 -13.75 -19.76 7.98
CA ALA A 139 -14.60 -20.89 8.31
C ALA A 139 -15.89 -20.82 7.49
N TYR A 140 -16.52 -21.98 7.35
CA TYR A 140 -17.80 -22.12 6.67
C TYR A 140 -18.91 -22.19 7.71
N LEU A 141 -20.04 -21.52 7.43
CA LEU A 141 -21.28 -21.75 8.15
C LEU A 141 -21.96 -23.01 7.62
N GLU A 142 -22.85 -23.59 8.42
CA GLU A 142 -23.65 -24.74 7.97
C GLU A 142 -24.54 -24.33 6.78
N PRO A 143 -24.48 -25.05 5.64
CA PRO A 143 -25.29 -24.69 4.48
C PRO A 143 -26.79 -24.78 4.78
N CYS A 144 -27.53 -23.71 4.49
CA CYS A 144 -28.97 -23.65 4.75
C CYS A 144 -29.76 -23.21 3.51
N HIS A 145 -31.06 -23.48 3.49
CA HIS A 145 -31.93 -22.89 2.47
C HIS A 145 -32.18 -21.41 2.83
N PRO A 146 -32.26 -20.45 1.87
CA PRO A 146 -32.48 -19.04 2.19
C PRO A 146 -33.73 -18.74 3.04
N ALA A 147 -34.76 -19.58 2.96
CA ALA A 147 -35.96 -19.48 3.79
C ALA A 147 -35.84 -20.10 5.20
N ALA A 148 -34.73 -20.78 5.50
CA ALA A 148 -34.50 -21.53 6.73
C ALA A 148 -33.23 -21.07 7.48
N GLN A 149 -32.85 -19.79 7.34
CA GLN A 149 -31.79 -19.16 8.11
C GLN A 149 -32.26 -19.03 9.57
N LYS A 150 -31.58 -19.70 10.50
CA LYS A 150 -31.96 -19.75 11.92
C LYS A 150 -31.17 -18.79 12.80
N ASP A 151 -29.89 -18.61 12.49
CA ASP A 151 -28.99 -17.78 13.29
C ASP A 151 -29.12 -16.31 12.90
N SER A 152 -29.04 -15.41 13.89
CA SER A 152 -28.98 -13.97 13.63
C SER A 152 -27.64 -13.62 12.99
N PHE A 153 -27.69 -13.11 11.76
CA PHE A 153 -26.51 -12.55 11.11
C PHE A 153 -25.95 -11.34 11.89
N ALA A 154 -26.83 -10.52 12.49
CA ALA A 154 -26.41 -9.32 13.21
C ALA A 154 -25.61 -9.68 14.46
N ASP A 155 -26.09 -10.63 15.25
CA ASP A 155 -25.42 -11.13 16.46
C ASP A 155 -24.10 -11.83 16.08
N PHE A 156 -24.13 -12.68 15.05
CA PHE A 156 -22.94 -13.36 14.54
C PHE A 156 -21.80 -12.39 14.17
N ILE A 157 -22.11 -11.32 13.44
CA ILE A 157 -21.08 -10.32 13.08
C ILE A 157 -20.64 -9.51 14.29
N ALA A 158 -21.54 -9.19 15.22
CA ALA A 158 -21.17 -8.49 16.45
C ALA A 158 -20.18 -9.32 17.29
N ASP A 159 -20.43 -10.62 17.44
CA ASP A 159 -19.54 -11.55 18.13
C ASP A 159 -18.18 -11.66 17.41
N LEU A 160 -18.20 -11.82 16.08
CA LEU A 160 -17.00 -11.90 15.27
C LEU A 160 -16.14 -10.63 15.40
N GLU A 161 -16.78 -9.45 15.36
CA GLU A 161 -16.09 -8.18 15.59
C GLU A 161 -15.55 -8.05 17.00
N GLN A 162 -16.29 -8.52 18.00
CA GLN A 162 -15.81 -8.52 19.38
C GLN A 162 -14.56 -9.40 19.52
N ASP A 163 -14.51 -10.54 18.84
CA ASP A 163 -13.32 -11.41 18.84
C ASP A 163 -12.13 -10.78 18.11
N PHE A 164 -12.37 -10.06 17.01
CA PHE A 164 -11.35 -9.22 16.37
C PHE A 164 -10.90 -8.07 17.30
N ALA A 165 -11.80 -7.47 18.07
CA ALA A 165 -11.53 -6.33 18.95
C ALA A 165 -10.88 -6.71 20.28
N ARG A 166 -11.20 -7.86 20.89
CA ARG A 166 -10.56 -8.32 22.15
C ARG A 166 -9.05 -8.45 22.00
N ARG A 167 -8.56 -8.82 20.82
CA ARG A 167 -7.13 -8.86 20.50
C ARG A 167 -6.50 -7.48 20.29
N GLN A 168 -7.29 -6.41 20.18
CA GLN A 168 -6.82 -5.03 20.07
C GLN A 168 -6.24 -4.49 21.38
N THR A 169 -6.55 -5.08 22.53
CA THR A 169 -6.14 -4.55 23.84
C THR A 169 -4.62 -4.54 24.05
N ALA A 170 -3.84 -5.26 23.23
CA ALA A 170 -2.38 -5.14 23.20
C ALA A 170 -1.85 -4.02 22.28
N SER A 171 -2.69 -3.44 21.41
CA SER A 171 -2.31 -2.49 20.34
C SER A 171 -2.86 -1.06 20.53
N GLN A 172 -3.65 -0.77 21.57
CA GLN A 172 -4.25 0.57 21.77
C GLN A 172 -3.25 1.70 22.10
N VAL A 173 -1.94 1.42 22.20
CA VAL A 173 -0.93 2.42 22.57
C VAL A 173 -0.57 3.39 21.43
N ASP A 174 -0.95 3.14 20.16
CA ASP A 174 -0.27 3.78 19.03
C ASP A 174 -1.18 4.47 18.01
N LYS A 175 -2.15 5.28 18.46
CA LYS A 175 -3.16 5.97 17.61
C LYS A 175 -2.62 7.00 16.59
N GLY A 176 -1.33 7.02 16.28
CA GLY A 176 -0.73 7.93 15.30
C GLY A 176 0.39 7.35 14.47
N GLN A 177 0.82 6.10 14.68
CA GLN A 177 1.89 5.48 13.91
C GLN A 177 1.34 4.50 12.89
N ASP A 178 1.95 4.50 11.72
CA ASP A 178 1.67 3.48 10.71
C ASP A 178 2.21 2.13 11.16
N ARG A 179 1.48 1.06 10.83
CA ARG A 179 1.81 -0.31 11.23
C ARG A 179 1.97 -1.16 9.98
N ALA A 180 3.20 -1.60 9.74
CA ALA A 180 3.62 -2.19 8.49
C ALA A 180 3.91 -3.67 8.60
N ILE A 181 3.56 -4.40 7.53
CA ILE A 181 4.19 -5.69 7.22
C ILE A 181 5.23 -5.46 6.14
N LEU A 182 6.44 -5.97 6.37
CA LEU A 182 7.54 -5.89 5.43
C LEU A 182 7.53 -7.13 4.53
N VAL A 183 7.64 -6.93 3.23
CA VAL A 183 7.65 -8.00 2.26
C VAL A 183 8.94 -7.92 1.44
N SER A 184 9.68 -9.02 1.38
CA SER A 184 10.87 -9.13 0.53
C SER A 184 10.76 -10.36 -0.35
N VAL A 185 10.88 -10.15 -1.66
CA VAL A 185 10.99 -11.21 -2.67
C VAL A 185 12.40 -11.18 -3.25
N SER A 186 13.21 -12.15 -2.89
CA SER A 186 14.62 -12.17 -3.27
C SER A 186 15.03 -13.43 -4.03
N THR A 187 15.89 -13.23 -5.02
CA THR A 187 16.60 -14.30 -5.73
C THR A 187 17.99 -14.59 -5.14
N GLU A 188 18.41 -13.81 -4.13
CA GLU A 188 19.73 -13.93 -3.53
C GLU A 188 19.85 -15.14 -2.58
N ALA A 189 21.08 -15.36 -2.10
CA ALA A 189 21.35 -16.27 -1.00
C ALA A 189 20.59 -15.81 0.26
N GLN A 190 20.19 -16.78 1.10
CA GLN A 190 19.35 -16.53 2.27
C GLN A 190 19.92 -15.44 3.18
N LEU A 191 21.20 -15.53 3.52
CA LEU A 191 21.88 -14.57 4.40
C LEU A 191 21.79 -13.13 3.87
N ARG A 192 22.02 -12.91 2.58
CA ARG A 192 21.93 -11.56 1.99
C ARG A 192 20.49 -11.04 1.95
N ALA A 193 19.53 -11.93 1.69
CA ALA A 193 18.12 -11.57 1.68
C ALA A 193 17.62 -11.18 3.08
N GLU A 194 18.08 -11.87 4.12
CA GLU A 194 17.81 -11.57 5.52
C GLU A 194 18.47 -10.24 5.93
N GLU A 195 19.74 -10.00 5.58
CA GLU A 195 20.41 -8.71 5.82
C GLU A 195 19.68 -7.54 5.16
N SER A 196 19.23 -7.70 3.92
CA SER A 196 18.49 -6.66 3.20
C SER A 196 17.11 -6.37 3.84
N LEU A 197 16.45 -7.41 4.36
CA LEU A 197 15.18 -7.28 5.07
C LEU A 197 15.37 -6.63 6.46
N ALA A 198 16.47 -6.95 7.15
CA ALA A 198 16.85 -6.28 8.39
C ALA A 198 17.11 -4.78 8.16
N GLU A 199 17.83 -4.43 7.10
CA GLU A 199 18.04 -3.03 6.70
C GLU A 199 16.71 -2.32 6.38
N LEU A 200 15.76 -3.00 5.71
CA LEU A 200 14.42 -2.44 5.48
C LEU A 200 13.66 -2.19 6.80
N SER A 201 13.79 -3.09 7.78
CA SER A 201 13.20 -2.90 9.11
C SER A 201 13.75 -1.66 9.80
N GLU A 202 15.06 -1.44 9.73
CA GLU A 202 15.69 -0.23 10.28
C GLU A 202 15.28 1.05 9.54
N LEU A 203 15.11 1.00 8.20
CA LEU A 203 14.56 2.12 7.43
C LEU A 203 13.14 2.45 7.90
N THR A 204 12.31 1.42 8.06
CA THR A 204 10.90 1.56 8.47
C THR A 204 10.79 2.19 9.86
N ARG A 205 11.62 1.73 10.81
CA ARG A 205 11.71 2.32 12.16
C ARG A 205 12.18 3.77 12.14
N SER A 206 13.09 4.11 11.22
CA SER A 206 13.61 5.48 11.08
C SER A 206 12.53 6.48 10.63
N ASP A 207 11.49 6.01 9.94
CA ASP A 207 10.31 6.78 9.54
C ASP A 207 9.17 6.77 10.59
N ASN A 208 9.44 6.25 11.80
CA ASN A 208 8.46 6.06 12.89
C ASN A 208 7.27 5.17 12.48
N ILE A 209 7.53 4.13 11.69
CA ILE A 209 6.55 3.12 11.32
C ILE A 209 6.81 1.86 12.15
N LEU A 210 5.77 1.33 12.79
CA LEU A 210 5.84 0.10 13.59
C LEU A 210 5.88 -1.12 12.67
N VAL A 211 6.97 -1.89 12.73
CA VAL A 211 7.10 -3.16 12.02
C VAL A 211 6.39 -4.25 12.83
N LEU A 212 5.29 -4.78 12.29
CA LEU A 212 4.51 -5.83 12.92
C LEU A 212 5.02 -7.23 12.59
N GLU A 213 5.39 -7.47 11.34
CA GLU A 213 5.87 -8.76 10.85
C GLU A 213 6.68 -8.60 9.57
N THR A 214 7.51 -9.59 9.26
CA THR A 214 8.32 -9.64 8.05
C THR A 214 8.09 -10.93 7.27
N VAL A 215 7.96 -10.79 5.95
CA VAL A 215 7.68 -11.91 5.03
C VAL A 215 8.79 -11.97 4.00
N LEU A 216 9.64 -12.99 4.11
CA LEU A 216 10.67 -13.28 3.13
C LEU A 216 10.21 -14.43 2.21
N GLN A 217 10.04 -14.14 0.92
CA GLN A 217 9.84 -15.14 -0.10
C GLN A 217 11.08 -15.28 -0.97
N ARG A 218 11.67 -16.48 -0.99
CA ARG A 218 12.71 -16.82 -1.95
C ARG A 218 12.10 -17.24 -3.27
N SER A 219 12.59 -16.69 -4.38
CA SER A 219 12.19 -17.07 -5.73
C SER A 219 13.40 -17.34 -6.59
N ARG A 220 13.26 -18.18 -7.62
CA ARG A 220 14.30 -18.36 -8.66
C ARG A 220 14.36 -17.18 -9.63
N LYS A 221 13.21 -16.51 -9.84
CA LYS A 221 13.08 -15.36 -10.74
C LYS A 221 11.92 -14.48 -10.28
N VAL A 222 12.14 -13.16 -10.27
CA VAL A 222 11.06 -12.20 -10.00
C VAL A 222 10.15 -12.11 -11.23
N ASN A 223 8.84 -12.28 -11.02
CA ASN A 223 7.89 -12.15 -12.11
C ASN A 223 7.62 -10.65 -12.40
N PRO A 224 7.75 -10.22 -13.66
CA PRO A 224 7.64 -8.80 -14.02
C PRO A 224 6.23 -8.23 -13.87
N ARG A 225 5.19 -9.09 -13.87
CA ARG A 225 3.79 -8.68 -13.67
C ARG A 225 3.35 -8.79 -12.22
N LEU A 226 3.75 -9.86 -11.53
CA LEU A 226 3.32 -10.18 -10.16
C LEU A 226 4.54 -10.36 -9.28
N ILE A 227 4.75 -9.49 -8.30
CA ILE A 227 5.86 -9.68 -7.35
C ILE A 227 5.59 -10.86 -6.39
N LEU A 228 4.32 -11.03 -5.97
CA LEU A 228 3.82 -12.17 -5.22
C LEU A 228 2.73 -12.88 -6.03
N GLY A 229 2.68 -14.20 -5.93
CA GLY A 229 1.52 -14.97 -6.42
C GLY A 229 0.27 -14.67 -5.59
N LYS A 230 -0.93 -14.88 -6.17
CA LYS A 230 -2.21 -14.61 -5.50
C LYS A 230 -2.30 -15.26 -4.12
N GLY A 231 -1.94 -16.54 -4.00
CA GLY A 231 -1.96 -17.27 -2.72
C GLY A 231 -1.08 -16.62 -1.65
N LYS A 232 0.16 -16.24 -2.00
CA LYS A 232 1.05 -15.58 -1.04
C LYS A 232 0.59 -14.18 -0.66
N LEU A 233 0.04 -13.44 -1.62
CA LEU A 233 -0.54 -12.12 -1.33
C LEU A 233 -1.74 -12.26 -0.38
N ALA A 234 -2.58 -13.28 -0.56
CA ALA A 234 -3.66 -13.59 0.38
C ALA A 234 -3.12 -13.91 1.79
N GLU A 235 -2.11 -14.76 1.92
CA GLU A 235 -1.46 -15.03 3.22
C GLU A 235 -0.97 -13.73 3.90
N VAL A 236 -0.36 -12.82 3.15
CA VAL A 236 0.09 -11.51 3.67
C VAL A 236 -1.10 -10.64 4.09
N MET A 237 -2.20 -10.65 3.34
CA MET A 237 -3.41 -9.87 3.66
C MET A 237 -4.14 -10.40 4.90
N ILE A 238 -4.15 -11.71 5.09
CA ILE A 238 -4.61 -12.34 6.34
C ILE A 238 -3.79 -11.82 7.52
N MET A 239 -2.47 -11.90 7.40
CA MET A 239 -1.55 -11.49 8.44
C MET A 239 -1.75 -10.00 8.76
N ALA A 240 -1.94 -9.16 7.73
CA ALA A 240 -2.28 -7.76 7.89
C ALA A 240 -3.58 -7.56 8.68
N LEU A 241 -4.62 -8.33 8.38
CA LEU A 241 -5.88 -8.26 9.10
C LEU A 241 -5.74 -8.69 10.58
N GLN A 242 -4.97 -9.73 10.85
CA GLN A 242 -4.78 -10.27 12.20
C GLN A 242 -3.93 -9.35 13.08
N LEU A 243 -2.86 -8.78 12.50
CA LEU A 243 -1.94 -7.88 13.20
C LEU A 243 -2.39 -6.41 13.14
N ASP A 244 -3.48 -6.11 12.44
CA ASP A 244 -4.01 -4.75 12.27
C ASP A 244 -3.05 -3.82 11.49
N ALA A 245 -2.32 -4.38 10.53
CA ALA A 245 -1.44 -3.61 9.65
C ALA A 245 -2.27 -2.72 8.72
N ASN A 246 -1.82 -1.48 8.50
CA ASN A 246 -2.42 -0.53 7.57
C ASN A 246 -1.52 -0.22 6.36
N LEU A 247 -0.28 -0.73 6.38
CA LEU A 247 0.75 -0.48 5.38
C LEU A 247 1.44 -1.79 4.97
N LEU A 248 1.68 -1.96 3.66
CA LEU A 248 2.61 -2.96 3.14
C LEU A 248 3.83 -2.26 2.57
N ILE A 249 5.02 -2.68 2.99
CA ILE A 249 6.29 -2.14 2.51
C ILE A 249 7.04 -3.24 1.78
N PHE A 250 7.29 -3.04 0.49
CA PHE A 250 8.07 -3.96 -0.32
C PHE A 250 9.55 -3.56 -0.36
N ASN A 251 10.43 -4.51 -0.08
CA ASN A 251 11.88 -4.28 -0.09
C ASN A 251 12.42 -3.98 -1.51
N GLN A 252 11.78 -4.50 -2.55
CA GLN A 252 12.15 -4.25 -3.93
C GLN A 252 11.36 -3.07 -4.50
N GLU A 253 11.97 -2.29 -5.40
CA GLU A 253 11.24 -1.31 -6.18
C GLU A 253 10.19 -2.03 -7.05
N LEU A 254 8.92 -1.66 -6.86
CA LEU A 254 7.80 -2.26 -7.59
C LEU A 254 7.68 -1.56 -8.93
N ASN A 255 7.54 -2.25 -10.06
CA ASN A 255 7.19 -1.55 -11.30
C ASN A 255 5.69 -1.16 -11.33
N PRO A 256 5.23 -0.26 -12.23
CA PRO A 256 3.82 0.18 -12.26
C PRO A 256 2.82 -0.97 -12.44
N SER A 257 3.19 -2.03 -13.17
CA SER A 257 2.31 -3.20 -13.38
C SER A 257 2.21 -4.08 -12.13
N GLN A 258 3.31 -4.25 -11.38
CA GLN A 258 3.31 -4.93 -10.08
C GLN A 258 2.49 -4.16 -9.06
N LEU A 259 2.67 -2.84 -8.98
CA LEU A 259 1.90 -1.98 -8.07
C LEU A 259 0.39 -2.02 -8.40
N ARG A 260 0.01 -1.92 -9.69
CA ARG A 260 -1.38 -2.14 -10.13
C ARG A 260 -1.90 -3.48 -9.66
N SER A 261 -1.16 -4.55 -9.95
CA SER A 261 -1.60 -5.89 -9.62
C SER A 261 -1.83 -6.08 -8.12
N ILE A 262 -0.98 -5.53 -7.26
CA ILE A 262 -1.19 -5.59 -5.81
C ILE A 262 -2.42 -4.77 -5.41
N THR A 263 -2.49 -3.50 -5.84
CA THR A 263 -3.58 -2.59 -5.48
C THR A 263 -4.94 -2.99 -6.06
N ASP A 264 -4.97 -3.85 -7.08
CA ASP A 264 -6.20 -4.48 -7.59
C ASP A 264 -6.78 -5.51 -6.60
N TYR A 265 -5.93 -6.14 -5.78
CA TYR A 265 -6.35 -7.11 -4.77
C TYR A 265 -6.34 -6.55 -3.34
N THR A 266 -5.81 -5.35 -3.09
CA THR A 266 -5.81 -4.78 -1.73
C THR A 266 -6.05 -3.29 -1.73
N GLU A 267 -6.87 -2.85 -0.78
CA GLU A 267 -7.10 -1.44 -0.48
C GLU A 267 -6.06 -0.86 0.50
N MET A 268 -5.14 -1.69 1.03
CA MET A 268 -4.08 -1.22 1.90
C MET A 268 -3.14 -0.27 1.16
N ARG A 269 -2.55 0.66 1.90
CA ARG A 269 -1.48 1.48 1.33
C ARG A 269 -0.27 0.58 1.08
N VAL A 270 0.25 0.64 -0.14
CA VAL A 270 1.43 -0.11 -0.57
C VAL A 270 2.50 0.88 -0.96
N ILE A 271 3.67 0.77 -0.34
CA ILE A 271 4.88 1.50 -0.71
C ILE A 271 6.00 0.50 -0.98
N ASP A 272 7.00 0.95 -1.72
CA ASP A 272 8.24 0.20 -1.89
C ASP A 272 9.41 0.88 -1.18
N ARG A 273 10.57 0.23 -1.20
CA ARG A 273 11.79 0.72 -0.58
C ARG A 273 12.19 2.11 -1.07
N THR A 274 12.02 2.39 -2.37
CA THR A 274 12.35 3.70 -2.95
C THR A 274 11.46 4.80 -2.35
N GLN A 275 10.14 4.56 -2.29
CA GLN A 275 9.20 5.49 -1.67
C GLN A 275 9.50 5.70 -0.17
N LEU A 276 9.77 4.61 0.57
CA LEU A 276 10.13 4.71 2.00
C LEU A 276 11.36 5.59 2.22
N ILE A 277 12.42 5.39 1.42
CA ILE A 277 13.63 6.20 1.51
C ILE A 277 13.33 7.68 1.21
N LEU A 278 12.51 7.95 0.18
CA LEU A 278 12.10 9.31 -0.16
C LEU A 278 11.30 9.99 0.98
N ASP A 279 10.44 9.23 1.66
CA ASP A 279 9.63 9.73 2.77
C ASP A 279 10.51 10.06 3.99
N ILE A 280 11.45 9.18 4.33
CA ILE A 280 12.47 9.45 5.36
C ILE A 280 13.25 10.73 5.03
N PHE A 281 13.68 10.88 3.77
CA PHE A 281 14.39 12.08 3.35
C PHE A 281 13.54 13.35 3.40
N ALA A 282 12.25 13.26 3.09
CA ALA A 282 11.35 14.40 3.20
C ALA A 282 11.22 14.88 4.65
N HIS A 283 11.19 13.94 5.61
CA HIS A 283 11.19 14.27 7.04
C HIS A 283 12.54 14.83 7.53
N ARG A 284 13.65 14.46 6.91
CA ARG A 284 15.02 14.85 7.33
C ARG A 284 15.59 16.06 6.59
N ALA A 285 15.00 16.48 5.48
CA ALA A 285 15.46 17.62 4.69
C ALA A 285 15.20 18.96 5.40
N LEU A 286 16.25 19.53 6.01
CA LEU A 286 16.17 20.80 6.73
C LEU A 286 16.55 21.97 5.83
N SER A 287 17.57 21.79 4.99
CA SER A 287 18.04 22.85 4.10
C SER A 287 17.07 23.09 2.94
N ARG A 288 17.09 24.32 2.41
CA ARG A 288 16.31 24.65 1.21
C ARG A 288 16.69 23.74 0.04
N GLU A 289 17.98 23.45 -0.12
CA GLU A 289 18.46 22.61 -1.21
C GLU A 289 17.99 21.16 -1.07
N GLY A 290 18.15 20.58 0.12
CA GLY A 290 17.71 19.22 0.42
C GLY A 290 16.22 19.05 0.18
N ARG A 291 15.40 20.03 0.61
CA ARG A 291 13.94 20.00 0.36
C ARG A 291 13.61 20.01 -1.13
N LEU A 292 14.27 20.87 -1.91
CA LEU A 292 14.08 20.95 -3.37
C LEU A 292 14.50 19.65 -4.07
N GLN A 293 15.61 19.04 -3.65
CA GLN A 293 16.11 17.78 -4.20
C GLN A 293 15.18 16.61 -3.91
N VAL A 294 14.72 16.49 -2.66
CA VAL A 294 13.79 15.44 -2.25
C VAL A 294 12.44 15.59 -2.96
N GLU A 295 11.89 16.80 -3.03
CA GLU A 295 10.65 17.04 -3.77
C GLU A 295 10.79 16.68 -5.25
N MET A 296 11.89 17.09 -5.89
CA MET A 296 12.17 16.74 -7.28
C MET A 296 12.25 15.22 -7.46
N ALA A 297 12.91 14.50 -6.54
CA ALA A 297 13.04 13.05 -6.61
C ALA A 297 11.68 12.34 -6.41
N GLN A 298 10.85 12.80 -5.46
CA GLN A 298 9.49 12.31 -5.26
C GLN A 298 8.65 12.49 -6.51
N LEU A 299 8.67 13.67 -7.14
CA LEU A 299 7.92 13.94 -8.36
C LEU A 299 8.38 13.07 -9.53
N LYS A 300 9.70 12.91 -9.74
CA LYS A 300 10.25 12.04 -10.78
C LYS A 300 9.87 10.58 -10.59
N TYR A 301 9.88 10.10 -9.34
CA TYR A 301 9.48 8.74 -9.01
C TYR A 301 7.97 8.53 -9.19
N MET A 302 7.14 9.52 -8.83
CA MET A 302 5.69 9.46 -8.97
C MET A 302 5.20 9.55 -10.43
N LEU A 303 5.86 10.35 -11.28
CA LEU A 303 5.43 10.65 -12.65
C LEU A 303 5.09 9.39 -13.49
N PRO A 304 5.98 8.36 -13.62
CA PRO A 304 5.65 7.14 -14.36
C PRO A 304 4.57 6.28 -13.70
N ARG A 305 4.19 6.58 -12.45
CA ARG A 305 3.26 5.80 -11.61
C ARG A 305 1.88 6.46 -11.48
N LEU A 306 1.69 7.68 -11.98
CA LEU A 306 0.41 8.41 -11.90
C LEU A 306 -0.77 7.66 -12.53
N SER A 307 -0.56 7.08 -13.72
CA SER A 307 -1.61 6.33 -14.44
C SER A 307 -2.19 5.17 -13.63
N THR A 308 -1.39 4.57 -12.75
CA THR A 308 -1.79 3.48 -11.86
C THR A 308 -2.72 3.94 -10.74
N ARG A 309 -2.56 5.18 -10.27
CA ARG A 309 -3.38 5.76 -9.19
C ARG A 309 -4.70 6.31 -9.70
N ASP A 310 -4.73 6.89 -10.90
CA ASP A 310 -5.92 7.54 -11.46
C ASP A 310 -6.91 6.58 -12.13
N ASP A 311 -6.49 5.37 -12.53
CA ASP A 311 -7.40 4.34 -13.05
C ASP A 311 -8.52 3.99 -12.05
N ALA A 312 -8.28 4.13 -10.75
CA ALA A 312 -9.29 3.94 -9.70
C ALA A 312 -10.32 5.08 -9.67
N LEU A 313 -9.92 6.31 -10.01
CA LEU A 313 -10.79 7.50 -10.05
C LEU A 313 -11.53 7.64 -11.38
N SER A 314 -10.91 7.21 -12.49
CA SER A 314 -11.48 7.25 -13.83
C SER A 314 -12.70 6.32 -13.95
N ARG A 315 -12.67 5.14 -13.32
CA ARG A 315 -13.79 4.18 -13.35
C ARG A 315 -15.05 4.68 -12.64
N LEU A 316 -14.91 5.54 -11.62
CA LEU A 316 -16.05 6.16 -10.92
C LEU A 316 -16.73 7.27 -11.73
N SER A 317 -16.07 7.83 -12.75
CA SER A 317 -16.59 8.95 -13.55
C SER A 317 -17.39 8.50 -14.78
N GLY A 318 -17.74 7.21 -14.87
CA GLY A 318 -18.52 6.64 -15.97
C GLY A 318 -17.66 6.39 -17.21
N GLY A 319 -17.54 5.12 -17.61
CA GLY A 319 -16.82 4.64 -18.80
C GLY A 319 -17.44 5.05 -20.14
N ILE A 320 -18.05 6.24 -20.22
CA ILE A 320 -18.41 6.87 -21.48
C ILE A 320 -17.26 7.79 -21.81
N GLY A 321 -16.40 7.33 -22.71
CA GLY A 321 -15.34 8.15 -23.28
C GLY A 321 -15.91 9.50 -23.68
N THR A 322 -15.48 10.55 -22.99
CA THR A 322 -15.66 11.93 -23.41
C THR A 322 -14.88 12.10 -24.70
N ARG A 323 -15.52 11.74 -25.82
CA ARG A 323 -15.10 12.05 -27.19
C ARG A 323 -15.31 13.54 -27.45
N GLY A 324 -14.68 14.37 -26.63
CA GLY A 324 -14.48 15.79 -26.89
C GLY A 324 -12.97 16.08 -26.85
N PRO A 325 -12.49 17.13 -27.53
CA PRO A 325 -11.07 17.51 -27.57
C PRO A 325 -10.59 18.15 -26.24
N GLY A 326 -11.07 17.65 -25.10
CA GLY A 326 -10.68 18.10 -23.77
C GLY A 326 -9.51 17.28 -23.24
N GLU A 327 -8.50 17.97 -22.70
CA GLU A 327 -7.35 17.38 -22.02
C GLU A 327 -7.83 16.43 -20.90
N THR A 328 -7.27 15.21 -20.84
CA THR A 328 -7.65 14.25 -19.79
C THR A 328 -7.15 14.74 -18.43
N LYS A 329 -7.87 14.45 -17.33
CA LYS A 329 -7.41 14.81 -15.97
C LYS A 329 -5.96 14.33 -15.73
N LEU A 330 -5.66 13.12 -16.17
CA LEU A 330 -4.33 12.51 -16.14
C LEU A 330 -3.25 13.36 -16.83
N GLU A 331 -3.56 13.85 -18.02
CA GLU A 331 -2.66 14.70 -18.82
C GLU A 331 -2.44 16.06 -18.14
N THR A 332 -3.49 16.66 -17.60
CA THR A 332 -3.37 17.89 -16.79
C THR A 332 -2.53 17.67 -15.52
N HIS A 333 -2.71 16.55 -14.82
CA HIS A 333 -1.89 16.20 -13.66
C HIS A 333 -0.42 16.01 -14.05
N ARG A 334 -0.16 15.30 -15.15
CA ARG A 334 1.19 15.10 -15.67
C ARG A 334 1.86 16.44 -16.02
N ARG A 335 1.16 17.30 -16.75
CA ARG A 335 1.65 18.63 -17.13
C ARG A 335 1.99 19.49 -15.91
N ARG A 336 1.16 19.47 -14.86
CA ARG A 336 1.45 20.18 -13.60
C ARG A 336 2.72 19.68 -12.92
N ILE A 337 2.97 18.36 -12.93
CA ILE A 337 4.22 17.81 -12.39
C ILE A 337 5.40 18.26 -13.24
N ASP A 338 5.31 18.19 -14.57
CA ASP A 338 6.38 18.61 -15.46
C ASP A 338 6.71 20.12 -15.30
N ASP A 339 5.69 20.96 -15.17
CA ASP A 339 5.86 22.39 -14.88
C ASP A 339 6.53 22.62 -13.51
N ARG A 340 6.17 21.83 -12.49
CA ARG A 340 6.80 21.91 -11.16
C ARG A 340 8.26 21.45 -11.21
N LEU A 341 8.56 20.37 -11.91
CA LEU A 341 9.93 19.87 -12.14
C LEU A 341 10.79 20.92 -12.85
N ALA A 342 10.25 21.63 -13.84
CA ALA A 342 10.96 22.71 -14.53
C ALA A 342 11.29 23.87 -13.57
N ARG A 343 10.39 24.22 -12.65
CA ARG A 343 10.64 25.25 -11.62
C ARG A 343 11.68 24.79 -10.61
N LEU A 344 11.56 23.58 -10.09
CA LEU A 344 12.50 23.00 -9.12
C LEU A 344 13.92 22.94 -9.69
N THR A 345 14.06 22.56 -10.97
CA THR A 345 15.36 22.57 -11.67
C THR A 345 16.00 23.96 -11.66
N LYS A 346 15.24 25.01 -12.02
CA LYS A 346 15.74 26.40 -12.01
C LYS A 346 16.10 26.88 -10.60
N GLU A 347 15.32 26.51 -9.59
CA GLU A 347 15.63 26.85 -8.19
C GLU A 347 16.91 26.16 -7.71
N LEU A 348 17.11 24.89 -8.06
CA LEU A 348 18.34 24.15 -7.74
C LEU A 348 19.57 24.76 -8.42
N GLU A 349 19.47 25.21 -9.67
CA GLU A 349 20.56 25.92 -10.35
C GLU A 349 20.98 27.20 -9.62
N LEU A 350 20.02 27.95 -9.05
CA LEU A 350 20.31 29.16 -8.28
C LEU A 350 21.04 28.84 -6.97
N VAL A 351 20.58 27.82 -6.25
CA VAL A 351 21.23 27.36 -5.00
C VAL A 351 22.64 26.81 -5.30
N GLY A 352 22.81 26.09 -6.41
CA GLY A 352 24.12 25.61 -6.86
C GLY A 352 25.14 26.73 -7.10
N LYS A 353 24.71 27.89 -7.63
CA LYS A 353 25.57 29.08 -7.79
C LYS A 353 26.05 29.66 -6.47
N GLU A 354 25.19 29.72 -5.45
CA GLU A 354 25.58 30.17 -4.11
C GLU A 354 26.61 29.22 -3.49
N ARG A 355 26.40 27.92 -3.65
CA ARG A 355 27.34 26.89 -3.20
C ARG A 355 28.70 27.04 -3.89
N TYR A 356 28.73 27.20 -5.20
CA TYR A 356 29.97 27.43 -5.96
C TYR A 356 30.75 28.65 -5.44
N ARG A 357 30.06 29.76 -5.13
CA ARG A 357 30.71 30.96 -4.55
C ARG A 357 31.33 30.68 -3.19
N ARG A 358 30.65 29.94 -2.31
CA ARG A 358 31.21 29.53 -1.00
C ARG A 358 32.47 28.68 -1.17
N ARG A 359 32.45 27.76 -2.13
CA ARG A 359 33.59 26.90 -2.46
C ARG A 359 34.79 27.68 -3.00
N ALA A 360 34.57 28.61 -3.93
CA ALA A 360 35.62 29.46 -4.47
C ALA A 360 36.34 30.27 -3.37
N MET A 361 35.58 30.76 -2.37
CA MET A 361 36.15 31.45 -1.21
C MET A 361 36.99 30.54 -0.31
N ARG A 362 36.62 29.26 -0.16
CA ARG A 362 37.40 28.27 0.61
C ARG A 362 38.73 27.95 -0.08
N ARG A 363 38.71 27.69 -1.40
CA ARG A 363 39.92 27.43 -2.20
C ARG A 363 40.90 28.60 -2.16
N LYS A 364 40.38 29.85 -2.22
CA LYS A 364 41.22 31.05 -2.10
C LYS A 364 41.92 31.18 -0.75
N LYS A 365 41.42 30.51 0.30
CA LYS A 365 42.00 30.51 1.65
C LYS A 365 42.86 29.26 1.93
N GLU A 366 43.05 28.38 0.95
CA GLU A 366 43.87 27.16 1.08
C GLU A 366 43.50 26.29 2.30
N LEU A 367 42.21 26.26 2.66
CA LEU A 367 41.71 25.45 3.78
C LEU A 367 41.46 24.01 3.33
N PRO A 368 42.17 23.00 3.87
CA PRO A 368 41.97 21.61 3.50
C PRO A 368 40.59 21.11 3.92
N VAL A 369 39.98 20.25 3.09
CA VAL A 369 38.66 19.66 3.34
C VAL A 369 38.76 18.16 3.56
N LEU A 370 38.27 17.69 4.70
CA LEU A 370 38.15 16.28 5.05
C LEU A 370 36.67 15.88 5.00
N SER A 371 36.34 14.82 4.28
CA SER A 371 34.96 14.31 4.19
C SER A 371 34.82 12.92 4.80
N LEU A 372 33.85 12.74 5.69
CA LEU A 372 33.56 11.46 6.33
C LEU A 372 32.58 10.65 5.49
N VAL A 373 33.02 9.50 4.98
CA VAL A 373 32.21 8.57 4.17
C VAL A 373 31.95 7.25 4.90
N GLY A 374 30.80 6.63 4.62
CA GLY A 374 30.46 5.34 5.20
C GLY A 374 28.96 5.08 5.26
N TYR A 375 28.60 3.84 5.60
CA TYR A 375 27.20 3.44 5.77
C TYR A 375 26.47 4.32 6.78
N THR A 376 25.16 4.42 6.62
CA THR A 376 24.28 4.99 7.66
C THR A 376 24.52 4.27 8.99
N ASN A 377 24.46 5.03 10.09
CA ASN A 377 24.73 4.53 11.44
C ASN A 377 26.15 3.96 11.71
N ALA A 378 27.14 4.24 10.84
CA ALA A 378 28.53 3.84 11.07
C ALA A 378 29.29 4.74 12.08
N GLY A 379 28.62 5.65 12.78
CA GLY A 379 29.23 6.58 13.74
C GLY A 379 29.89 7.83 13.14
N LYS A 380 29.61 8.18 11.88
CA LYS A 380 30.20 9.37 11.21
C LYS A 380 29.96 10.68 11.95
N SER A 381 28.71 10.97 12.31
CA SER A 381 28.33 12.19 13.05
C SER A 381 28.91 12.19 14.46
N THR A 382 28.99 11.02 15.12
CA THR A 382 29.64 10.85 16.43
C THR A 382 31.14 11.16 16.36
N LEU A 383 31.82 10.69 15.31
CA LEU A 383 33.22 11.01 15.08
C LEU A 383 33.43 12.52 14.85
N LEU A 384 32.58 13.15 14.02
CA LEU A 384 32.65 14.59 13.77
C LEU A 384 32.48 15.39 15.08
N ASN A 385 31.49 15.04 15.90
CA ASN A 385 31.24 15.67 17.20
C ASN A 385 32.45 15.54 18.13
N THR A 386 33.03 14.34 18.20
CA THR A 386 34.19 14.05 19.04
C THR A 386 35.41 14.87 18.62
N LEU A 387 35.67 14.97 17.32
CA LEU A 387 36.79 15.73 16.78
C LEU A 387 36.61 17.25 16.95
N THR A 388 35.39 17.75 16.79
CA THR A 388 35.13 19.20 16.69
C THR A 388 34.49 19.82 17.93
N HIS A 389 34.24 19.02 18.97
CA HIS A 389 33.46 19.41 20.15
C HIS A 389 32.12 20.07 19.79
N SER A 390 31.48 19.57 18.73
CA SER A 390 30.20 20.10 18.25
C SER A 390 29.02 19.25 18.73
N ASN A 391 27.83 19.87 18.78
CA ASN A 391 26.57 19.23 19.17
C ASN A 391 25.72 18.93 17.94
N ILE A 392 26.27 18.22 16.94
CA ILE A 392 25.48 17.75 15.79
C ILE A 392 24.63 16.58 16.26
N THR A 393 23.36 16.53 15.87
CA THR A 393 22.46 15.45 16.25
C THR A 393 22.97 14.12 15.70
N ALA A 394 23.35 13.20 16.59
CA ALA A 394 23.68 11.82 16.26
C ALA A 394 22.60 10.93 16.88
N GLU A 395 21.72 10.37 16.05
CA GLU A 395 20.66 9.45 16.46
C GLU A 395 20.98 8.04 15.93
N ASP A 396 20.56 7.02 16.69
CA ASP A 396 20.56 5.62 16.25
C ASP A 396 19.39 5.38 15.27
N LYS A 397 19.43 6.08 14.13
CA LYS A 397 18.45 6.04 13.04
C LYS A 397 19.15 6.16 11.70
N LEU A 398 18.63 5.48 10.68
CA LEU A 398 19.15 5.63 9.31
C LEU A 398 18.83 7.03 8.80
N PHE A 399 19.78 7.59 8.03
CA PHE A 399 19.70 8.95 7.48
C PHE A 399 19.47 10.07 8.50
N ALA A 400 20.02 9.92 9.72
CA ALA A 400 20.04 10.98 10.73
C ALA A 400 20.59 12.32 10.17
N THR A 401 21.52 12.25 9.22
CA THR A 401 22.12 13.39 8.53
C THR A 401 21.91 13.27 7.03
N LEU A 402 21.12 14.18 6.45
CA LEU A 402 20.90 14.29 5.00
C LEU A 402 21.71 15.45 4.41
N ASP A 403 21.60 16.62 5.03
CA ASP A 403 22.31 17.82 4.61
C ASP A 403 23.77 17.76 5.10
N PRO A 404 24.78 18.00 4.22
CA PRO A 404 26.18 17.96 4.62
C PRO A 404 26.45 19.00 5.70
N THR A 405 27.11 18.58 6.79
CA THR A 405 27.43 19.46 7.90
C THR A 405 28.93 19.63 8.03
N SER A 406 29.42 20.84 7.76
CA SER A 406 30.85 21.18 7.90
C SER A 406 31.14 21.86 9.24
N ARG A 407 32.28 21.51 9.84
CA ARG A 407 32.83 22.15 11.04
C ARG A 407 34.32 22.42 10.86
N ARG A 408 34.80 23.51 11.47
CA ARG A 408 36.22 23.85 11.50
C ARG A 408 36.88 23.08 12.63
N LEU A 409 37.98 22.41 12.31
CA LEU A 409 38.85 21.73 13.26
C LEU A 409 40.20 22.45 13.25
N ARG A 410 40.65 22.91 14.42
CA ARG A 410 41.95 23.58 14.57
C ARG A 410 42.94 22.63 15.22
N PHE A 411 44.04 22.34 14.52
CA PHE A 411 45.14 21.56 15.08
C PHE A 411 46.05 22.43 15.97
N PRO A 412 46.81 21.83 16.90
CA PRO A 412 47.70 22.56 17.80
C PRO A 412 48.81 23.39 17.12
N HIS A 413 49.15 23.11 15.86
CA HIS A 413 50.26 23.75 15.13
C HIS A 413 49.76 24.72 14.02
N ASP A 414 48.71 25.50 14.29
CA ASP A 414 48.13 26.53 13.40
C ASP A 414 47.59 26.06 12.03
N MET A 415 47.38 24.77 11.85
CA MET A 415 46.63 24.25 10.70
C MET A 415 45.14 24.19 11.01
N GLU A 416 44.33 24.72 10.10
CA GLU A 416 42.88 24.68 10.18
C GLU A 416 42.32 23.87 9.02
N VAL A 417 41.50 22.87 9.35
CA VAL A 417 40.82 22.03 8.35
C VAL A 417 39.31 22.13 8.51
N VAL A 418 38.60 21.88 7.43
CA VAL A 418 37.14 21.77 7.44
C VAL A 418 36.78 20.30 7.36
N VAL A 419 36.11 19.78 8.38
CA VAL A 419 35.60 18.41 8.38
C VAL A 419 34.12 18.43 8.04
N THR A 420 33.70 17.66 7.04
CA THR A 420 32.31 17.58 6.58
C THR A 420 31.75 16.16 6.79
N ASP A 421 30.62 16.07 7.49
CA ASP A 421 29.83 14.83 7.57
C ASP A 421 28.90 14.75 6.37
N THR A 422 28.94 13.63 5.65
CA THR A 422 28.12 13.39 4.45
C THR A 422 26.98 12.43 4.74
N VAL A 423 25.98 12.43 3.85
CA VAL A 423 24.89 11.45 3.90
C VAL A 423 25.46 10.02 3.93
N GLY A 424 24.88 9.17 4.77
CA GLY A 424 25.29 7.77 4.86
C GLY A 424 24.81 6.94 3.68
N PHE A 425 25.61 5.94 3.29
CA PHE A 425 25.21 4.98 2.27
C PHE A 425 24.24 3.91 2.83
N ILE A 426 23.41 3.37 1.94
CA ILE A 426 22.60 2.16 2.16
C ILE A 426 22.72 1.25 0.95
N ARG A 427 22.33 -0.01 1.09
CA ARG A 427 22.27 -0.91 -0.07
C ARG A 427 21.13 -0.49 -1.00
N HIS A 428 21.36 -0.67 -2.30
CA HIS A 428 20.37 -0.43 -3.36
C HIS A 428 19.74 0.97 -3.32
N LEU A 429 20.55 2.02 -3.15
CA LEU A 429 20.06 3.38 -3.31
C LEU A 429 19.53 3.58 -4.76
N PRO A 430 18.28 4.03 -4.94
CA PRO A 430 17.71 4.24 -6.26
C PRO A 430 18.54 5.22 -7.11
N ALA A 431 18.69 4.96 -8.40
CA ALA A 431 19.50 5.79 -9.30
C ALA A 431 19.02 7.25 -9.38
N GLU A 432 17.70 7.46 -9.32
CA GLU A 432 17.11 8.81 -9.30
C GLU A 432 17.45 9.57 -8.01
N LEU A 433 17.64 8.86 -6.90
CA LEU A 433 18.11 9.43 -5.64
C LEU A 433 19.61 9.75 -5.69
N LEU A 434 20.43 8.86 -6.25
CA LEU A 434 21.85 9.16 -6.50
C LEU A 434 22.03 10.46 -7.30
N LYS A 435 21.19 10.70 -8.32
CA LYS A 435 21.23 11.94 -9.11
C LYS A 435 20.74 13.16 -8.31
N ALA A 436 19.69 13.00 -7.50
CA ALA A 436 19.17 14.09 -6.66
C ALA A 436 20.17 14.51 -5.59
N PHE A 437 20.92 13.55 -5.03
CA PHE A 437 21.99 13.76 -4.05
C PHE A 437 23.38 13.88 -4.66
N ALA A 438 23.51 13.90 -5.99
CA ALA A 438 24.79 14.09 -6.65
C ALA A 438 25.43 15.41 -6.21
N ALA A 439 24.63 16.47 -6.05
CA ALA A 439 25.11 17.74 -5.52
C ALA A 439 25.63 17.60 -4.08
N THR A 440 24.96 16.87 -3.18
CA THR A 440 25.47 16.61 -1.83
C THR A 440 26.70 15.69 -1.81
N LEU A 441 26.86 14.83 -2.82
CA LEU A 441 28.05 13.99 -3.02
C LEU A 441 29.20 14.74 -3.74
N GLU A 442 28.96 15.88 -4.38
CA GLU A 442 30.02 16.74 -4.92
C GLU A 442 31.00 17.19 -3.83
N GLU A 443 30.56 17.32 -2.58
CA GLU A 443 31.43 17.65 -1.44
C GLU A 443 32.49 16.56 -1.19
N LEU A 444 32.29 15.33 -1.69
CA LEU A 444 33.32 14.28 -1.69
C LEU A 444 34.38 14.46 -2.76
N GLN A 445 34.03 15.06 -3.90
CA GLN A 445 34.99 15.35 -4.97
C GLN A 445 35.95 16.48 -4.60
N GLU A 446 35.64 17.23 -3.55
CA GLU A 446 36.45 18.34 -3.04
C GLU A 446 37.26 17.98 -1.79
N ALA A 447 37.20 16.72 -1.32
CA ALA A 447 38.06 16.27 -0.24
C ALA A 447 39.51 16.15 -0.74
N ASP A 448 40.45 16.66 0.06
CA ASP A 448 41.89 16.68 -0.23
C ASP A 448 42.62 15.41 0.24
#